data_AF-A0A377J7E6-F1
#
_entry.id   AF-A0A377J7E6-F1
#
_cell.length_a   1.000
_cell.length_b   1.000
_cell.length_c   1.000
_cell.angle_alpha   90.00
_cell.angle_beta   90.00
_cell.angle_gamma   90.00
#
_symmetry.space_group_name_H-M   'P 1'
#
loop_
_entity.id
_entity.type
_entity.pdbx_description
1 polymer ?
#
loop_
_entity_poly.entity_id
_entity_poly.type
_entity_poly.pdbx_seq_one_letter_code
_entity_poly.pdbx_strand_id
1 'polypeptide(L)'
;MITIAPVKQGLHKEIDSIAPDKSISHRCAMFALLADSPSIVRNYLLAQDTLHTLEIAKKLGLKVTELGEKGDFIFTPPSKITEPDSVLDCGNAGTAMRLYTGLLSAQNGYFVLSGDKYLHARPMNRVIKPLQSIGAQIYSRNGGYAPLSVVGRELLGFNFTSEIASAQVKSALILAALFAKDSSVYSEREHTRDHTERMLCGMGAEITRDSTQALSTIHITPLVRKLKPLDIVIPADPSSAFFFALAAAITPDSSVLLKNVLLNPTRIEAFKVLESMGAIVEYHHTECAYEEVGDIYVQSAPLRAIAISENISWLIDELPALAIAFCFASGRSEVSNAKELRVKECDRIHAVISNLKALGITCEEKDDGFIIEGLGDTLLEKTAQKSPKVDSSNMPIFATAKNVDRHATAHAVSRNDRENSLCEKVDSRDNAENLNTPQNEKIKSVFDSQLAGGRIFDEKAEILKVDSSVVLRSFGDHRIAMSFAIMGLRLGAVIDDEECISVSFPNFLEILREMTEVRLLD
;
A
#
# COMPACT_ATOMS: atom_id res chain seq x y z
N MET A 1 14.52 -1.07 -16.49
CA MET A 1 13.76 -2.34 -16.27
C MET A 1 14.31 -3.05 -15.04
N ILE A 2 13.54 -3.96 -14.42
CA ILE A 2 14.01 -4.81 -13.31
C ILE A 2 13.89 -6.29 -13.65
N THR A 3 14.85 -7.09 -13.18
CA THR A 3 14.77 -8.56 -13.18
C THR A 3 14.72 -9.10 -11.78
N ILE A 4 13.80 -10.02 -11.51
CA ILE A 4 13.63 -10.73 -10.25
C ILE A 4 13.99 -12.20 -10.45
N ALA A 5 14.94 -12.71 -9.66
CA ALA A 5 15.25 -14.14 -9.65
C ALA A 5 14.23 -14.93 -8.81
N PRO A 6 13.88 -16.18 -9.20
CA PRO A 6 13.13 -17.07 -8.34
C PRO A 6 13.90 -17.40 -7.05
N VAL A 7 13.19 -17.51 -5.94
CA VAL A 7 13.75 -17.93 -4.65
C VAL A 7 13.97 -19.45 -4.65
N LYS A 8 15.09 -19.88 -4.06
CA LYS A 8 15.51 -21.30 -4.03
C LYS A 8 15.16 -22.02 -2.72
N GLN A 9 14.74 -21.27 -1.71
CA GLN A 9 14.44 -21.74 -0.35
C GLN A 9 13.30 -20.93 0.24
N GLY A 10 12.72 -21.43 1.33
CA GLY A 10 11.70 -20.72 2.10
C GLY A 10 12.19 -19.35 2.59
N LEU A 11 11.27 -18.40 2.67
CA LEU A 11 11.49 -17.06 3.18
C LEU A 11 11.10 -17.02 4.66
N HIS A 12 12.04 -16.73 5.56
CA HIS A 12 11.76 -16.48 6.98
C HIS A 12 12.28 -15.10 7.34
N LYS A 13 11.40 -14.11 7.46
CA LYS A 13 11.78 -12.69 7.56
C LYS A 13 10.97 -11.93 8.61
N GLU A 14 11.64 -11.10 9.37
CA GLU A 14 11.01 -10.02 10.15
C GLU A 14 11.26 -8.73 9.37
N ILE A 15 10.21 -7.93 9.16
CA ILE A 15 10.27 -6.69 8.37
C ILE A 15 9.66 -5.56 9.19
N ASP A 16 10.50 -4.62 9.61
CA ASP A 16 10.14 -3.41 10.36
C ASP A 16 10.31 -2.12 9.55
N SER A 17 10.90 -2.22 8.36
CA SER A 17 11.19 -1.09 7.47
C SER A 17 10.08 -0.78 6.46
N ILE A 18 8.86 -1.31 6.65
CA ILE A 18 7.74 -1.09 5.73
C ILE A 18 7.37 0.39 5.70
N ALA A 19 7.12 0.93 4.50
CA ALA A 19 6.78 2.33 4.33
C ALA A 19 5.56 2.74 5.18
N PRO A 20 5.57 3.96 5.76
CA PRO A 20 4.46 4.44 6.59
C PRO A 20 3.16 4.62 5.79
N ASP A 21 2.03 4.52 6.47
CA ASP A 21 0.71 4.65 5.84
C ASP A 21 0.52 6.01 5.16
N LYS A 22 0.28 5.96 3.85
CA LYS A 22 0.08 7.15 3.03
C LYS A 22 -1.18 7.94 3.43
N SER A 23 -2.26 7.24 3.77
CA SER A 23 -3.55 7.86 4.10
C SER A 23 -3.48 8.62 5.42
N ILE A 24 -2.80 8.08 6.43
CA ILE A 24 -2.54 8.73 7.71
C ILE A 24 -1.58 9.90 7.52
N SER A 25 -0.51 9.73 6.74
CA SER A 25 0.46 10.81 6.44
C SER A 25 -0.20 12.05 5.82
N HIS A 26 -1.11 11.88 4.84
CA HIS A 26 -1.88 13.00 4.28
C HIS A 26 -2.69 13.73 5.37
N ARG A 27 -3.36 12.97 6.23
CA ARG A 27 -4.23 13.51 7.28
C ARG A 27 -3.46 14.19 8.39
N CYS A 28 -2.29 13.69 8.77
CA CYS A 28 -1.41 14.36 9.73
C CYS A 28 -1.07 15.79 9.28
N ALA A 29 -0.65 15.96 8.02
CA ALA A 29 -0.32 17.29 7.50
C ALA A 29 -1.55 18.21 7.40
N MET A 30 -2.71 17.69 6.98
CA MET A 30 -3.94 18.47 6.87
C MET A 30 -4.53 18.85 8.23
N PHE A 31 -4.62 17.90 9.16
CA PHE A 31 -5.33 18.11 10.42
C PHE A 31 -4.49 18.91 11.41
N ALA A 32 -3.16 18.86 11.29
CA ALA A 32 -2.28 19.74 12.06
C ALA A 32 -2.53 21.23 11.78
N LEU A 33 -3.12 21.62 10.65
CA LEU A 33 -3.56 23.01 10.40
C LEU A 33 -4.66 23.45 11.38
N LEU A 34 -5.43 22.50 11.89
CA LEU A 34 -6.64 22.72 12.67
C LEU A 34 -6.41 22.58 14.18
N ALA A 35 -5.19 22.20 14.59
CA ALA A 35 -4.81 22.00 15.97
C ALA A 35 -4.65 23.32 16.74
N ASP A 36 -4.82 23.27 18.07
CA ASP A 36 -4.62 24.42 18.97
C ASP A 36 -3.15 24.66 19.37
N SER A 37 -2.31 23.65 19.18
CA SER A 37 -0.91 23.62 19.61
C SER A 37 -0.09 22.71 18.69
N PRO A 38 1.26 22.76 18.77
CA PRO A 38 2.12 21.95 17.90
C PRO A 38 1.85 20.45 18.03
N SER A 39 1.76 19.79 16.88
CA SER A 39 1.65 18.33 16.77
C SER A 39 3.02 17.69 16.56
N ILE A 40 3.24 16.53 17.16
CA ILE A 40 4.43 15.69 16.97
C ILE A 40 4.04 14.52 16.06
N VAL A 41 4.67 14.44 14.89
CA VAL A 41 4.39 13.41 13.88
C VAL A 41 5.69 12.72 13.56
N ARG A 42 5.79 11.45 13.89
CA ARG A 42 6.96 10.61 13.64
C ARG A 42 6.70 9.62 12.51
N ASN A 43 7.74 9.21 11.82
CA ASN A 43 7.70 8.27 10.70
C ASN A 43 6.78 8.75 9.56
N TYR A 44 6.81 10.03 9.21
CA TYR A 44 6.04 10.57 8.09
C TYR A 44 6.49 9.97 6.76
N LEU A 45 5.54 9.51 5.93
CA LEU A 45 5.88 8.98 4.61
C LEU A 45 6.49 10.08 3.74
N LEU A 46 7.75 9.94 3.34
CA LEU A 46 8.45 10.87 2.46
C LEU A 46 8.35 10.45 0.98
N ALA A 47 7.10 10.26 0.52
CA ALA A 47 6.78 9.99 -0.88
C ALA A 47 6.29 11.28 -1.57
N GLN A 48 6.35 11.32 -2.90
CA GLN A 48 5.97 12.51 -3.67
C GLN A 48 4.56 13.02 -3.31
N ASP A 49 3.58 12.12 -3.23
CA ASP A 49 2.18 12.47 -2.90
C ASP A 49 2.03 13.19 -1.56
N THR A 50 2.70 12.69 -0.52
CA THR A 50 2.61 13.21 0.85
C THR A 50 3.46 14.46 1.01
N LEU A 51 4.60 14.56 0.31
CA LEU A 51 5.38 15.79 0.24
C LEU A 51 4.60 16.94 -0.40
N HIS A 52 3.89 16.72 -1.51
CA HIS A 52 2.99 17.74 -2.08
C HIS A 52 1.91 18.19 -1.08
N THR A 53 1.38 17.26 -0.29
CA THR A 53 0.41 17.59 0.77
C THR A 53 1.04 18.45 1.86
N LEU A 54 2.23 18.11 2.30
CA LEU A 54 2.96 18.87 3.32
C LEU A 54 3.31 20.28 2.81
N GLU A 55 3.71 20.42 1.54
CA GLU A 55 3.97 21.73 0.93
C GLU A 55 2.71 22.59 0.82
N ILE A 56 1.56 21.99 0.48
CA ILE A 56 0.28 22.71 0.53
C ILE A 56 -0.01 23.17 1.96
N ALA A 57 0.15 22.30 2.97
CA ALA A 57 -0.05 22.69 4.37
C ALA A 57 0.85 23.86 4.77
N LYS A 58 2.12 23.86 4.35
CA LYS A 58 3.05 24.98 4.58
C LYS A 58 2.56 26.28 3.95
N LYS A 59 2.10 26.25 2.69
CA LYS A 59 1.52 27.41 2.00
C LYS A 59 0.25 27.95 2.68
N LEU A 60 -0.51 27.07 3.34
CA LEU A 60 -1.69 27.42 4.13
C LEU A 60 -1.35 27.93 5.54
N GLY A 61 -0.06 27.98 5.90
CA GLY A 61 0.45 28.58 7.13
C GLY A 61 1.02 27.60 8.15
N LEU A 62 1.05 26.29 7.86
CA LEU A 62 1.68 25.31 8.75
C LEU A 62 3.20 25.53 8.81
N LYS A 63 3.76 25.65 10.01
CA LYS A 63 5.22 25.63 10.18
C LYS A 63 5.67 24.20 10.46
N VAL A 64 6.69 23.75 9.74
CA VAL A 64 7.21 22.38 9.85
C VAL A 64 8.67 22.45 10.27
N THR A 65 9.01 21.78 11.36
CA THR A 65 10.39 21.66 11.86
C THR A 65 10.74 20.18 11.96
N GLU A 66 11.92 19.78 11.51
CA GLU A 66 12.42 18.40 11.67
C GLU A 66 12.71 18.08 13.14
N LEU A 67 12.45 16.84 13.55
CA LEU A 67 12.63 16.35 14.91
C LEU A 67 13.55 15.12 14.91
N GLY A 68 14.85 15.34 14.98
CA GLY A 68 15.82 14.24 15.09
C GLY A 68 15.96 13.45 13.79
N GLU A 69 15.17 12.39 13.61
CA GLU A 69 15.25 11.48 12.47
C GLU A 69 14.51 12.00 11.23
N LYS A 70 14.91 11.49 10.06
CA LYS A 70 14.29 11.87 8.79
C LYS A 70 12.85 11.36 8.74
N GLY A 71 11.90 12.28 8.57
CA GLY A 71 10.46 11.97 8.58
C GLY A 71 9.78 12.25 9.91
N ASP A 72 10.54 12.62 10.95
CA ASP A 72 10.00 13.08 12.21
C ASP A 72 9.88 14.61 12.19
N PHE A 73 8.70 15.11 12.54
CA PHE A 73 8.37 16.52 12.43
C PHE A 73 7.58 17.05 13.63
N ILE A 74 7.82 18.32 13.94
CA ILE A 74 6.92 19.17 14.71
C ILE A 74 6.13 20.04 13.73
N PHE A 75 4.81 19.85 13.70
CA PHE A 75 3.87 20.64 12.91
C PHE A 75 3.22 21.69 13.80
N THR A 76 3.60 22.96 13.64
CA THR A 76 3.03 24.08 14.41
C THR A 76 1.89 24.73 13.63
N PRO A 77 0.64 24.71 14.16
CA PRO A 77 -0.54 25.24 13.48
C PRO A 77 -0.48 26.76 13.29
N PRO A 78 -1.07 27.31 12.23
CA PRO A 78 -1.32 28.74 12.14
C PRO A 78 -2.48 29.18 13.06
N SER A 79 -2.61 30.49 13.29
CA SER A 79 -3.78 31.02 13.99
C SER A 79 -5.06 30.79 13.18
N LYS A 80 -4.98 30.93 11.86
CA LYS A 80 -6.01 30.63 10.85
C LYS A 80 -5.35 30.16 9.55
N ILE A 81 -6.07 29.39 8.72
CA ILE A 81 -5.59 29.06 7.37
C ILE A 81 -5.37 30.36 6.59
N THR A 82 -4.22 30.44 5.92
CA THR A 82 -3.79 31.61 5.14
C THR A 82 -4.14 31.41 3.67
N GLU A 83 -4.68 32.45 3.04
CA GLU A 83 -4.88 32.50 1.60
C GLU A 83 -3.49 32.53 0.91
N PRO A 84 -3.16 31.55 0.06
CA PRO A 84 -1.86 31.48 -0.59
C PRO A 84 -1.79 32.47 -1.78
N ASP A 85 -0.60 33.00 -2.05
CA ASP A 85 -0.32 33.86 -3.22
C ASP A 85 -0.04 33.07 -4.51
N SER A 86 -0.13 31.74 -4.45
CA SER A 86 0.26 30.82 -5.50
C SER A 86 -0.65 29.60 -5.57
N VAL A 87 -0.58 28.88 -6.69
CA VAL A 87 -1.29 27.62 -6.89
C VAL A 87 -0.81 26.57 -5.87
N LEU A 88 -1.77 25.84 -5.31
CA LEU A 88 -1.57 24.66 -4.47
C LEU A 88 -1.35 23.44 -5.37
N ASP A 89 -0.09 23.08 -5.56
CA ASP A 89 0.30 21.97 -6.44
C ASP A 89 0.21 20.63 -5.71
N CYS A 90 -0.75 19.80 -6.14
CA CYS A 90 -1.01 18.48 -5.60
C CYS A 90 -0.13 17.39 -6.26
N GLY A 91 0.67 17.69 -7.29
CA GLY A 91 1.36 16.65 -8.06
C GLY A 91 0.37 15.62 -8.61
N ASN A 92 0.59 14.33 -8.33
CA ASN A 92 -0.34 13.24 -8.67
C ASN A 92 -1.31 12.87 -7.50
N ALA A 93 -1.22 13.59 -6.37
CA ALA A 93 -1.90 13.23 -5.13
C ALA A 93 -3.41 13.54 -5.18
N GLY A 94 -4.19 12.61 -5.72
CA GLY A 94 -5.66 12.72 -5.77
C GLY A 94 -6.31 12.84 -4.38
N THR A 95 -5.71 12.23 -3.35
CA THR A 95 -6.15 12.41 -1.96
C THR A 95 -5.99 13.86 -1.50
N ALA A 96 -4.83 14.48 -1.78
CA ALA A 96 -4.55 15.86 -1.42
C ALA A 96 -5.58 16.81 -2.03
N MET A 97 -5.74 16.75 -3.35
CA MET A 97 -6.67 17.64 -4.08
C MET A 97 -8.10 17.53 -3.56
N ARG A 98 -8.62 16.30 -3.35
CA ARG A 98 -10.02 16.11 -2.95
C ARG A 98 -10.28 16.54 -1.50
N LEU A 99 -9.41 16.19 -0.56
CA LEU A 99 -9.59 16.55 0.85
C LEU A 99 -9.36 18.05 1.07
N TYR A 100 -8.34 18.66 0.45
CA TYR A 100 -8.15 20.11 0.53
C TYR A 100 -9.31 20.86 -0.13
N THR A 101 -9.89 20.38 -1.23
CA THR A 101 -11.09 21.00 -1.81
C THR A 101 -12.23 21.05 -0.79
N GLY A 102 -12.46 19.96 -0.04
CA GLY A 102 -13.44 19.92 1.05
C GLY A 102 -13.12 20.91 2.16
N LEU A 103 -11.92 20.82 2.73
CA LEU A 103 -11.46 21.71 3.80
C LEU A 103 -11.57 23.20 3.42
N LEU A 104 -10.98 23.57 2.28
CA LEU A 104 -10.85 24.96 1.83
C LEU A 104 -12.19 25.56 1.37
N SER A 105 -13.16 24.73 0.97
CA SER A 105 -14.50 25.21 0.62
C SER A 105 -15.23 25.91 1.78
N ALA A 106 -14.86 25.55 3.02
CA ALA A 106 -15.42 26.10 4.25
C ALA A 106 -14.49 27.09 4.97
N GLN A 107 -13.42 27.56 4.30
CA GLN A 107 -12.49 28.56 4.83
C GLN A 107 -12.74 29.93 4.21
N ASN A 108 -12.15 30.99 4.77
CA ASN A 108 -12.13 32.29 4.11
C ASN A 108 -10.93 32.38 3.15
N GLY A 109 -11.16 32.70 1.88
CA GLY A 109 -10.11 32.95 0.88
C GLY A 109 -10.41 32.36 -0.49
N TYR A 110 -9.48 32.57 -1.42
CA TYR A 110 -9.48 32.03 -2.77
C TYR A 110 -8.32 31.05 -2.94
N PHE A 111 -8.64 29.83 -3.36
CA PHE A 111 -7.65 28.76 -3.47
C PHE A 111 -7.69 28.15 -4.86
N VAL A 112 -6.52 27.95 -5.47
CA VAL A 112 -6.39 27.24 -6.75
C VAL A 112 -5.60 25.97 -6.52
N LEU A 113 -6.22 24.81 -6.75
CA LEU A 113 -5.57 23.51 -6.69
C LEU A 113 -5.29 23.00 -8.10
N SER A 114 -4.06 22.56 -8.34
CA SER A 114 -3.65 21.93 -9.60
C SER A 114 -2.83 20.68 -9.30
N GLY A 115 -2.40 19.98 -10.35
CA GLY A 115 -1.48 18.86 -10.27
C GLY A 115 -0.75 18.64 -11.57
N ASP A 116 -0.20 17.45 -11.74
CA ASP A 116 0.48 17.05 -12.97
C ASP A 116 -0.50 16.66 -14.10
N LYS A 117 0.06 16.24 -15.24
CA LYS A 117 -0.70 15.81 -16.42
C LYS A 117 -1.65 14.63 -16.13
N TYR A 118 -1.30 13.74 -15.21
CA TYR A 118 -2.12 12.58 -14.86
C TYR A 118 -3.30 13.00 -13.99
N LEU A 119 -3.07 13.86 -12.99
CA LEU A 119 -4.14 14.39 -12.15
C LEU A 119 -5.09 15.31 -12.94
N HIS A 120 -4.59 16.04 -13.95
CA HIS A 120 -5.40 16.82 -14.88
C HIS A 120 -6.34 15.97 -15.74
N ALA A 121 -6.01 14.69 -15.97
CA ALA A 121 -6.85 13.76 -16.72
C ALA A 121 -7.86 13.01 -15.83
N ARG A 122 -7.78 13.16 -14.50
CA ARG A 122 -8.67 12.47 -13.56
C ARG A 122 -9.92 13.32 -13.27
N PRO A 123 -11.14 12.76 -13.40
CA PRO A 123 -12.35 13.50 -13.11
C PRO A 123 -12.49 13.79 -11.61
N MET A 124 -12.75 15.05 -11.28
CA MET A 124 -12.97 15.55 -9.92
C MET A 124 -14.46 15.80 -9.62
N ASN A 125 -15.36 15.58 -10.59
CA ASN A 125 -16.81 15.73 -10.39
C ASN A 125 -17.37 14.91 -9.21
N ARG A 126 -16.74 13.79 -8.87
CA ARG A 126 -17.14 12.97 -7.72
C ARG A 126 -17.00 13.70 -6.38
N VAL A 127 -16.10 14.68 -6.26
CA VAL A 127 -15.98 15.54 -5.07
C VAL A 127 -16.61 16.91 -5.28
N ILE A 128 -16.49 17.48 -6.49
CA ILE A 128 -17.01 18.82 -6.82
C ILE A 128 -18.53 18.85 -6.68
N LYS A 129 -19.24 17.89 -7.28
CA LYS A 129 -20.71 17.92 -7.30
C LYS A 129 -21.32 17.77 -5.89
N PRO A 130 -20.86 16.84 -5.02
CA PRO A 130 -21.32 16.80 -3.64
C PRO A 130 -21.07 18.11 -2.87
N LEU A 131 -19.86 18.67 -2.98
CA LEU A 131 -19.55 19.92 -2.29
C LEU A 131 -20.40 21.09 -2.81
N GLN A 132 -20.58 21.21 -4.13
CA GLN A 132 -21.47 22.23 -4.72
C GLN A 132 -22.92 22.07 -4.26
N SER A 133 -23.40 20.83 -4.08
CA SER A 133 -24.77 20.56 -3.61
C SER A 133 -25.04 21.03 -2.19
N ILE A 134 -23.99 21.15 -1.36
CA ILE A 134 -24.07 21.71 0.00
C ILE A 134 -23.70 23.21 0.06
N GLY A 135 -23.57 23.86 -1.10
CA GLY A 135 -23.35 25.31 -1.21
C GLY A 135 -21.89 25.75 -1.41
N ALA A 136 -20.94 24.83 -1.59
CA ALA A 136 -19.56 25.20 -1.90
C ALA A 136 -19.44 25.85 -3.29
N GLN A 137 -18.56 26.84 -3.41
CA GLN A 137 -18.31 27.54 -4.67
C GLN A 137 -16.99 27.06 -5.30
N ILE A 138 -17.11 26.06 -6.17
CA ILE A 138 -15.97 25.40 -6.82
C ILE A 138 -16.12 25.49 -8.34
N TYR A 139 -15.06 25.89 -9.02
CA TYR A 139 -14.96 25.95 -10.48
C TYR A 139 -13.87 25.00 -10.98
N SER A 140 -14.04 24.47 -12.18
CA SER A 140 -13.13 23.50 -12.79
C SER A 140 -13.12 23.65 -14.31
N ARG A 141 -12.16 23.01 -14.98
CA ARG A 141 -12.21 22.85 -16.44
C ARG A 141 -13.41 22.01 -16.85
N ASN A 142 -13.85 22.17 -18.10
CA ASN A 142 -14.97 21.42 -18.67
C ASN A 142 -14.85 19.91 -18.39
N GLY A 143 -15.91 19.29 -17.89
CA GLY A 143 -15.90 17.87 -17.49
C GLY A 143 -15.46 17.63 -16.04
N GLY A 144 -15.17 18.67 -15.26
CA GLY A 144 -14.81 18.54 -13.85
C GLY A 144 -13.34 18.17 -13.65
N TYR A 145 -12.43 18.74 -14.46
CA TYR A 145 -10.99 18.45 -14.39
C TYR A 145 -10.21 19.60 -13.74
N ALA A 146 -9.08 19.28 -13.13
CA ALA A 146 -8.15 20.25 -12.58
C ALA A 146 -7.53 21.13 -13.70
N PRO A 147 -7.14 22.39 -13.42
CA PRO A 147 -7.14 23.06 -12.11
C PRO A 147 -8.54 23.34 -11.53
N LEU A 148 -8.64 23.38 -10.20
CA LEU A 148 -9.85 23.69 -9.44
C LEU A 148 -9.69 25.04 -8.74
N SER A 149 -10.64 25.94 -8.93
CA SER A 149 -10.72 27.20 -8.15
C SER A 149 -11.80 27.06 -7.08
N VAL A 150 -11.42 27.21 -5.83
CA VAL A 150 -12.30 27.12 -4.66
C VAL A 150 -12.43 28.51 -4.04
N VAL A 151 -13.63 29.07 -4.07
CA VAL A 151 -13.97 30.29 -3.34
C VAL A 151 -14.52 29.85 -1.99
N GLY A 152 -13.69 29.97 -0.96
CA GLY A 152 -14.07 29.57 0.38
C GLY A 152 -15.15 30.48 0.96
N ARG A 153 -16.07 29.90 1.73
CA ARG A 153 -17.22 30.59 2.31
C ARG A 153 -17.80 29.85 3.51
N GLU A 154 -18.64 30.52 4.28
CA GLU A 154 -19.47 29.85 5.28
C GLU A 154 -20.47 28.90 4.59
N LEU A 155 -20.56 27.68 5.12
CA LEU A 155 -21.49 26.64 4.68
C LEU A 155 -22.55 26.38 5.76
N LEU A 156 -23.74 25.96 5.33
CA LEU A 156 -24.80 25.51 6.24
C LEU A 156 -24.63 24.02 6.56
N GLY A 157 -25.21 23.57 7.67
CA GLY A 157 -25.34 22.14 7.94
C GLY A 157 -26.16 21.45 6.84
N PHE A 158 -25.84 20.19 6.55
CA PHE A 158 -26.43 19.45 5.43
C PHE A 158 -26.80 18.02 5.80
N ASN A 159 -27.71 17.42 5.03
CA ASN A 159 -27.96 15.98 5.05
C ASN A 159 -27.69 15.43 3.65
N PHE A 160 -26.61 14.65 3.51
CA PHE A 160 -26.12 14.18 2.22
C PHE A 160 -26.01 12.65 2.19
N THR A 161 -26.69 12.02 1.23
CA THR A 161 -26.56 10.59 0.95
C THR A 161 -25.72 10.38 -0.30
N SER A 162 -24.54 9.78 -0.14
CA SER A 162 -23.66 9.43 -1.26
C SER A 162 -24.19 8.21 -2.01
N GLU A 163 -24.32 8.36 -3.32
CA GLU A 163 -24.55 7.23 -4.24
C GLU A 163 -23.26 6.47 -4.56
N ILE A 164 -22.10 7.01 -4.17
CA ILE A 164 -20.78 6.47 -4.48
C ILE A 164 -20.09 6.07 -3.17
N ALA A 165 -19.63 4.81 -3.09
CA ALA A 165 -18.77 4.35 -2.01
C ALA A 165 -17.36 4.94 -2.20
N SER A 166 -17.09 6.11 -1.60
CA SER A 166 -15.78 6.76 -1.68
C SER A 166 -15.38 7.45 -0.38
N ALA A 167 -14.36 6.90 0.28
CA ALA A 167 -13.77 7.49 1.48
C ALA A 167 -13.24 8.93 1.24
N GLN A 168 -12.81 9.26 0.01
CA GLN A 168 -12.33 10.61 -0.33
C GLN A 168 -13.48 11.62 -0.38
N VAL A 169 -14.64 11.24 -0.91
CA VAL A 169 -15.84 12.09 -0.93
C VAL A 169 -16.35 12.29 0.50
N LYS A 170 -16.47 11.20 1.26
CA LYS A 170 -16.80 11.24 2.70
C LYS A 170 -15.87 12.19 3.46
N SER A 171 -14.56 12.02 3.29
CA SER A 171 -13.55 12.85 3.97
C SER A 171 -13.67 14.33 3.62
N ALA A 172 -13.89 14.66 2.34
CA ALA A 172 -14.05 16.04 1.91
C ALA A 172 -15.30 16.71 2.53
N LEU A 173 -16.42 15.97 2.60
CA LEU A 173 -17.66 16.46 3.22
C LEU A 173 -17.53 16.57 4.74
N ILE A 174 -16.86 15.63 5.40
CA ILE A 174 -16.55 15.76 6.84
C ILE A 174 -15.75 17.03 7.08
N LEU A 175 -14.68 17.26 6.31
CA LEU A 175 -13.83 18.44 6.48
C LEU A 175 -14.58 19.76 6.22
N ALA A 176 -15.52 19.79 5.28
CA ALA A 176 -16.40 20.93 5.08
C ALA A 176 -17.38 21.12 6.26
N ALA A 177 -17.96 20.03 6.76
CA ALA A 177 -18.92 20.04 7.88
C ALA A 177 -18.32 20.51 9.21
N LEU A 178 -17.03 20.27 9.46
CA LEU A 178 -16.33 20.75 10.66
C LEU A 178 -16.41 22.29 10.82
N PHE A 179 -16.61 23.02 9.72
CA PHE A 179 -16.70 24.49 9.69
C PHE A 179 -18.07 24.99 9.22
N ALA A 180 -19.06 24.09 9.09
CA ALA A 180 -20.43 24.48 8.80
C ALA A 180 -21.08 25.18 10.01
N LYS A 181 -22.12 25.97 9.77
CA LYS A 181 -22.86 26.68 10.81
C LYS A 181 -23.63 25.75 11.76
N ASP A 182 -24.19 24.68 11.21
CA ASP A 182 -25.05 23.72 11.90
C ASP A 182 -24.51 22.29 11.68
N SER A 183 -24.95 21.33 12.50
CA SER A 183 -24.56 19.93 12.34
C SER A 183 -24.95 19.34 10.99
N SER A 184 -24.11 18.43 10.51
CA SER A 184 -24.29 17.75 9.23
C SER A 184 -24.42 16.24 9.40
N VAL A 185 -25.06 15.61 8.42
CA VAL A 185 -25.24 14.18 8.31
C VAL A 185 -24.72 13.73 6.96
N TYR A 186 -23.87 12.70 6.96
CA TYR A 186 -23.41 12.01 5.76
C TYR A 186 -23.81 10.54 5.83
N SER A 187 -24.42 10.03 4.77
CA SER A 187 -24.80 8.63 4.64
C SER A 187 -24.17 8.00 3.40
N GLU A 188 -23.71 6.76 3.50
CA GLU A 188 -23.21 5.94 2.38
C GLU A 188 -23.84 4.55 2.38
N ARG A 189 -24.00 3.95 1.19
CA ARG A 189 -24.60 2.60 1.05
C ARG A 189 -23.70 1.51 1.60
N GLU A 190 -22.41 1.64 1.33
CA GLU A 190 -21.38 0.72 1.78
C GLU A 190 -20.40 1.47 2.65
N HIS A 191 -20.01 0.85 3.75
CA HIS A 191 -19.01 1.41 4.63
C HIS A 191 -17.67 1.54 3.89
N THR A 192 -17.05 2.72 3.91
CA THR A 192 -15.71 2.95 3.35
C THR A 192 -14.68 3.24 4.43
N ARG A 193 -13.38 3.21 4.07
CA ARG A 193 -12.27 3.56 4.97
C ARG A 193 -12.57 4.77 5.86
N ASP A 194 -12.22 4.67 7.14
CA ASP A 194 -12.68 5.60 8.19
C ASP A 194 -11.55 6.35 8.93
N HIS A 195 -10.36 6.43 8.33
CA HIS A 195 -9.20 7.14 8.88
C HIS A 195 -9.51 8.60 9.24
N THR A 196 -10.37 9.28 8.47
CA THR A 196 -10.74 10.68 8.73
C THR A 196 -11.54 10.77 10.01
N GLU A 197 -12.58 9.95 10.14
CA GLU A 197 -13.43 9.89 11.32
C GLU A 197 -12.59 9.57 12.57
N ARG A 198 -11.80 8.50 12.53
CA ARG A 198 -11.00 8.03 13.67
C ARG A 198 -9.99 9.06 14.15
N MET A 199 -9.19 9.62 13.25
CA MET A 199 -8.19 10.62 13.60
C MET A 199 -8.83 11.91 14.14
N LEU A 200 -9.89 12.41 13.49
CA LEU A 200 -10.57 13.62 13.96
C LEU A 200 -11.22 13.40 15.34
N CYS A 201 -11.85 12.25 15.58
CA CYS A 201 -12.36 11.88 16.90
C CYS A 201 -11.26 11.81 17.95
N GLY A 202 -10.11 11.20 17.64
CA GLY A 202 -8.95 11.17 18.53
C GLY A 202 -8.38 12.57 18.83
N MET A 203 -8.53 13.50 17.90
CA MET A 203 -8.20 14.93 18.09
C MET A 203 -9.32 15.74 18.78
N GLY A 204 -10.44 15.10 19.16
CA GLY A 204 -11.52 15.70 19.92
C GLY A 204 -12.65 16.33 19.09
N ALA A 205 -12.74 16.03 17.79
CA ALA A 205 -13.95 16.30 17.01
C ALA A 205 -15.09 15.37 17.43
N GLU A 206 -16.32 15.85 17.33
CA GLU A 206 -17.51 15.07 17.65
C GLU A 206 -18.11 14.53 16.35
N ILE A 207 -17.75 13.28 16.03
CA ILE A 207 -18.29 12.51 14.90
C ILE A 207 -18.84 11.21 15.44
N THR A 208 -20.14 11.00 15.30
CA THR A 208 -20.81 9.77 15.77
C THR A 208 -21.34 8.98 14.57
N ARG A 209 -21.31 7.65 14.67
CA ARG A 209 -21.85 6.76 13.64
C ARG A 209 -23.13 6.11 14.14
N ASP A 210 -24.16 6.14 13.33
CA ASP A 210 -25.38 5.36 13.55
C ASP A 210 -25.27 4.04 12.78
N SER A 211 -25.20 2.92 13.53
CA SER A 211 -25.12 1.57 12.99
C SER A 211 -26.49 0.88 12.87
N THR A 212 -27.58 1.55 13.21
CA THR A 212 -28.93 0.96 13.27
C THR A 212 -29.73 1.11 11.97
N GLN A 213 -29.18 1.81 10.97
CA GLN A 213 -29.86 2.10 9.71
C GLN A 213 -29.36 1.23 8.56
N ALA A 214 -30.18 1.12 7.51
CA ALA A 214 -29.82 0.41 6.27
C ALA A 214 -28.65 1.06 5.51
N LEU A 215 -28.28 2.30 5.86
CA LEU A 215 -27.13 3.02 5.34
C LEU A 215 -26.11 3.25 6.46
N SER A 216 -24.83 3.30 6.11
CA SER A 216 -23.79 3.75 7.03
C SER A 216 -23.88 5.26 7.17
N THR A 217 -24.38 5.74 8.31
CA THR A 217 -24.63 7.17 8.56
C THR A 217 -23.70 7.70 9.63
N ILE A 218 -23.11 8.88 9.39
CA ILE A 218 -22.32 9.64 10.36
C ILE A 218 -22.94 11.01 10.60
N HIS A 219 -22.95 11.43 11.86
CA HIS A 219 -23.32 12.77 12.30
C HIS A 219 -22.05 13.53 12.67
N ILE A 220 -21.92 14.76 12.15
CA ILE A 220 -20.74 15.60 12.30
C ILE A 220 -21.18 16.91 12.95
N THR A 221 -20.66 17.18 14.15
CA THR A 221 -20.90 18.45 14.85
C THR A 221 -19.78 19.45 14.51
N PRO A 222 -20.10 20.73 14.20
CA PRO A 222 -19.09 21.73 13.89
C PRO A 222 -18.12 21.97 15.04
N LEU A 223 -16.90 22.39 14.70
CA LEU A 223 -15.87 22.68 15.69
C LEU A 223 -16.22 23.94 16.48
N VAL A 224 -16.46 23.77 17.78
CA VAL A 224 -16.59 24.89 18.74
C VAL A 224 -15.24 25.36 19.29
N ARG A 225 -14.19 24.56 19.10
CA ARG A 225 -12.80 24.83 19.47
C ARG A 225 -11.88 24.17 18.46
N LYS A 226 -10.63 24.64 18.41
CA LYS A 226 -9.57 23.97 17.64
C LYS A 226 -9.38 22.53 18.12
N LEU A 227 -8.86 21.69 17.23
CA LEU A 227 -8.56 20.29 17.53
C LEU A 227 -7.39 20.17 18.52
N LYS A 228 -7.33 19.07 19.27
CA LYS A 228 -6.13 18.71 20.05
C LYS A 228 -4.97 18.37 19.09
N PRO A 229 -3.72 18.58 19.50
CA PRO A 229 -2.56 18.23 18.67
C PRO A 229 -2.47 16.71 18.46
N LEU A 230 -1.84 16.30 17.36
CA LEU A 230 -1.44 14.91 17.15
C LEU A 230 -0.14 14.62 17.91
N ASP A 231 -0.05 13.46 18.56
CA ASP A 231 1.20 12.83 18.95
C ASP A 231 1.17 11.39 18.43
N ILE A 232 1.76 11.18 17.26
CA ILE A 232 1.57 9.94 16.50
C ILE A 232 2.90 9.47 15.89
N VAL A 233 3.15 8.17 16.00
CA VAL A 233 4.07 7.44 15.12
C VAL A 233 3.23 6.81 14.04
N ILE A 234 3.43 7.22 12.78
CA ILE A 234 2.62 6.71 11.68
C ILE A 234 2.96 5.23 11.46
N PRO A 235 1.96 4.32 11.53
CA PRO A 235 2.20 2.89 11.37
C PRO A 235 2.56 2.54 9.92
N ALA A 236 3.12 1.36 9.73
CA ALA A 236 3.38 0.79 8.42
C ALA A 236 2.09 0.60 7.61
N ASP A 237 2.17 0.89 6.31
CA ASP A 237 1.04 0.80 5.39
C ASP A 237 0.67 -0.67 5.13
N PRO A 238 -0.56 -1.11 5.43
CA PRO A 238 -1.00 -2.48 5.19
C PRO A 238 -1.02 -2.81 3.70
N SER A 239 -1.26 -1.82 2.83
CA SER A 239 -1.17 -2.00 1.38
C SER A 239 0.25 -2.34 0.92
N SER A 240 1.26 -1.75 1.55
CA SER A 240 2.68 -2.03 1.28
C SER A 240 3.12 -3.34 1.92
N ALA A 241 2.69 -3.58 3.17
CA ALA A 241 2.96 -4.81 3.91
C ALA A 241 2.40 -6.06 3.21
N PHE A 242 1.24 -5.92 2.55
CA PHE A 242 0.55 -7.01 1.87
C PHE A 242 1.39 -7.69 0.79
N PHE A 243 2.29 -6.97 0.09
CA PHE A 243 3.18 -7.58 -0.90
C PHE A 243 4.12 -8.61 -0.28
N PHE A 244 4.61 -8.38 0.93
CA PHE A 244 5.50 -9.31 1.63
C PHE A 244 4.73 -10.42 2.34
N ALA A 245 3.53 -10.15 2.85
CA ALA A 245 2.60 -11.20 3.27
C ALA A 245 2.31 -12.17 2.11
N LEU A 246 2.03 -11.63 0.93
CA LEU A 246 1.81 -12.41 -0.27
C LEU A 246 3.06 -13.20 -0.68
N ALA A 247 4.25 -12.60 -0.61
CA ALA A 247 5.52 -13.29 -0.88
C ALA A 247 5.68 -14.55 -0.03
N ALA A 248 5.40 -14.45 1.28
CA ALA A 248 5.41 -15.60 2.17
C ALA A 248 4.27 -16.59 1.84
N ALA A 249 3.06 -16.10 1.56
CA ALA A 249 1.91 -16.97 1.30
C ALA A 249 2.07 -17.85 0.05
N ILE A 250 2.67 -17.31 -1.03
CA ILE A 250 2.84 -18.05 -2.31
C ILE A 250 4.13 -18.89 -2.37
N THR A 251 5.07 -18.65 -1.44
CA THR A 251 6.35 -19.36 -1.37
C THR A 251 6.24 -20.46 -0.33
N PRO A 252 6.37 -21.75 -0.69
CA PRO A 252 6.26 -22.82 0.29
C PRO A 252 7.34 -22.71 1.37
N ASP A 253 7.07 -23.30 2.53
CA ASP A 253 7.97 -23.29 3.69
C ASP A 253 8.42 -21.87 4.08
N SER A 254 7.52 -20.88 3.98
CA SER A 254 7.85 -19.47 4.24
C SER A 254 6.98 -18.87 5.33
N SER A 255 7.54 -17.92 6.07
CA SER A 255 6.87 -17.09 7.05
C SER A 255 7.44 -15.67 7.09
N VAL A 256 6.59 -14.69 7.36
CA VAL A 256 6.99 -13.30 7.54
C VAL A 256 6.30 -12.69 8.75
N LEU A 257 7.05 -11.93 9.54
CA LEU A 257 6.54 -11.08 10.61
C LEU A 257 6.64 -9.62 10.16
N LEU A 258 5.50 -8.97 9.97
CA LEU A 258 5.39 -7.58 9.53
C LEU A 258 5.13 -6.70 10.74
N LYS A 259 6.05 -5.78 11.06
CA LYS A 259 5.99 -5.01 12.31
C LYS A 259 5.21 -3.72 12.18
N ASN A 260 4.53 -3.33 13.26
CA ASN A 260 3.91 -2.00 13.42
C ASN A 260 2.96 -1.60 12.27
N VAL A 261 2.17 -2.54 11.76
CA VAL A 261 1.23 -2.35 10.64
C VAL A 261 -0.11 -1.79 11.14
N LEU A 262 -0.71 -0.89 10.36
CA LEU A 262 -2.08 -0.44 10.60
C LEU A 262 -3.07 -1.61 10.46
N LEU A 263 -3.82 -1.90 11.52
CA LEU A 263 -4.79 -3.00 11.60
C LEU A 263 -6.24 -2.57 11.41
N ASN A 264 -6.46 -1.38 10.86
CA ASN A 264 -7.82 -0.89 10.58
C ASN A 264 -8.60 -1.94 9.77
N PRO A 265 -9.79 -2.40 10.23
CA PRO A 265 -10.54 -3.47 9.57
C PRO A 265 -10.85 -3.21 8.08
N THR A 266 -10.97 -1.94 7.69
CA THR A 266 -11.22 -1.52 6.29
C THR A 266 -9.97 -1.48 5.41
N ARG A 267 -8.80 -1.84 5.96
CA ARG A 267 -7.50 -1.84 5.30
C ARG A 267 -6.80 -3.19 5.28
N ILE A 268 -7.15 -4.10 6.18
CA ILE A 268 -6.57 -5.44 6.26
C ILE A 268 -7.41 -6.52 5.57
N GLU A 269 -8.45 -6.14 4.82
CA GLU A 269 -9.35 -7.10 4.18
C GLU A 269 -8.61 -8.06 3.23
N ALA A 270 -7.56 -7.60 2.54
CA ALA A 270 -6.74 -8.46 1.70
C ALA A 270 -6.01 -9.57 2.50
N PHE A 271 -5.59 -9.29 3.74
CA PHE A 271 -5.00 -10.30 4.63
C PHE A 271 -6.04 -11.34 5.04
N LYS A 272 -7.27 -10.93 5.36
CA LYS A 272 -8.38 -11.84 5.64
C LYS A 272 -8.75 -12.70 4.44
N VAL A 273 -8.64 -12.16 3.22
CA VAL A 273 -8.80 -12.93 1.99
C VAL A 273 -7.71 -13.99 1.88
N LEU A 274 -6.42 -13.64 2.10
CA LEU A 274 -5.33 -14.64 2.12
C LEU A 274 -5.56 -15.72 3.17
N GLU A 275 -6.01 -15.35 4.36
CA GLU A 275 -6.40 -16.28 5.43
C GLU A 275 -7.52 -17.22 4.96
N SER A 276 -8.57 -16.66 4.35
CA SER A 276 -9.71 -17.42 3.82
C SER A 276 -9.33 -18.35 2.66
N MET A 277 -8.30 -17.99 1.89
CA MET A 277 -7.70 -18.85 0.88
C MET A 277 -6.89 -19.99 1.50
N GLY A 278 -6.44 -19.85 2.74
CA GLY A 278 -5.78 -20.92 3.51
C GLY A 278 -4.42 -20.56 4.07
N ALA A 279 -3.88 -19.36 3.81
CA ALA A 279 -2.66 -18.90 4.48
C ALA A 279 -2.89 -18.80 6.00
N ILE A 280 -1.86 -19.02 6.80
CA ILE A 280 -1.93 -18.77 8.24
C ILE A 280 -1.65 -17.29 8.46
N VAL A 281 -2.59 -16.56 9.06
CA VAL A 281 -2.45 -15.13 9.35
C VAL A 281 -2.79 -14.88 10.81
N GLU A 282 -1.87 -14.28 11.57
CA GLU A 282 -2.08 -13.93 12.97
C GLU A 282 -1.85 -12.42 13.18
N TYR A 283 -2.68 -11.80 14.02
CA TYR A 283 -2.61 -10.37 14.32
C TYR A 283 -2.23 -10.16 15.79
N HIS A 284 -1.22 -9.34 16.04
CA HIS A 284 -0.76 -8.99 17.38
C HIS A 284 -0.97 -7.50 17.63
N HIS A 285 -2.11 -7.18 18.24
CA HIS A 285 -2.50 -5.80 18.49
C HIS A 285 -1.56 -5.12 19.49
N THR A 286 -1.26 -3.87 19.17
CA THR A 286 -0.59 -2.88 20.02
C THR A 286 -1.51 -1.68 20.19
N GLU A 287 -1.26 -0.83 21.18
CA GLU A 287 -2.11 0.33 21.45
C GLU A 287 -1.65 1.57 20.68
N CYS A 288 -2.60 2.27 20.06
CA CYS A 288 -2.41 3.62 19.53
C CYS A 288 -3.69 4.44 19.72
N ALA A 289 -3.56 5.74 19.97
CA ALA A 289 -4.67 6.62 20.34
C ALA A 289 -5.66 6.93 19.19
N TYR A 290 -5.25 6.69 17.94
CA TYR A 290 -6.01 7.12 16.76
C TYR A 290 -6.49 5.96 15.88
N GLU A 291 -5.72 4.87 15.83
CA GLU A 291 -5.96 3.72 14.96
C GLU A 291 -5.52 2.44 15.66
N GLU A 292 -6.02 1.30 15.20
CA GLU A 292 -5.49 0.01 15.63
C GLU A 292 -4.20 -0.30 14.88
N VAL A 293 -3.16 -0.67 15.60
CA VAL A 293 -1.83 -0.94 15.06
C VAL A 293 -1.32 -2.25 15.67
N GLY A 294 -0.46 -2.98 14.98
CA GLY A 294 0.13 -4.19 15.52
C GLY A 294 0.97 -4.94 14.52
N ASP A 295 1.48 -6.09 14.93
CA ASP A 295 2.25 -6.95 14.04
C ASP A 295 1.32 -7.93 13.31
N ILE A 296 1.69 -8.30 12.08
CA ILE A 296 0.99 -9.33 11.30
C ILE A 296 1.98 -10.45 10.98
N TYR A 297 1.71 -11.65 11.48
CA TYR A 297 2.43 -12.85 11.10
C TYR A 297 1.70 -13.55 9.95
N VAL A 298 2.43 -13.92 8.90
CA VAL A 298 1.88 -14.65 7.76
C VAL A 298 2.76 -15.85 7.44
N GLN A 299 2.17 -17.03 7.30
CA GLN A 299 2.88 -18.26 6.95
C GLN A 299 2.20 -18.98 5.78
N SER A 300 3.05 -19.55 4.91
CA SER A 300 2.66 -20.31 3.74
C SER A 300 1.82 -21.54 4.13
N ALA A 301 0.74 -21.76 3.40
CA ALA A 301 -0.08 -22.97 3.45
C ALA A 301 -0.80 -23.15 2.10
N PRO A 302 -1.29 -24.36 1.76
CA PRO A 302 -1.94 -24.60 0.47
C PRO A 302 -3.14 -23.68 0.26
N LEU A 303 -3.06 -22.84 -0.77
CA LEU A 303 -4.10 -21.88 -1.11
C LEU A 303 -5.23 -22.52 -1.91
N ARG A 304 -6.46 -22.10 -1.65
CA ARG A 304 -7.69 -22.53 -2.32
C ARG A 304 -8.36 -21.35 -2.98
N ALA A 305 -9.03 -21.62 -4.08
CA ALA A 305 -9.74 -20.60 -4.82
C ALA A 305 -10.88 -19.98 -4.03
N ILE A 306 -11.16 -18.71 -4.31
CA ILE A 306 -12.20 -17.91 -3.66
C ILE A 306 -12.93 -17.01 -4.66
N ALA A 307 -14.17 -16.67 -4.37
CA ALA A 307 -14.92 -15.64 -5.08
C ALA A 307 -15.07 -14.40 -4.18
N ILE A 308 -14.74 -13.23 -4.72
CA ILE A 308 -14.79 -11.94 -4.01
C ILE A 308 -15.75 -11.01 -4.74
N SER A 309 -16.82 -10.62 -4.05
CA SER A 309 -17.83 -9.68 -4.57
C SER A 309 -18.24 -8.60 -3.56
N GLU A 310 -17.75 -8.71 -2.33
CA GLU A 310 -18.08 -7.84 -1.20
C GLU A 310 -16.82 -7.10 -0.72
N ASN A 311 -17.00 -6.03 0.06
CA ASN A 311 -15.93 -5.20 0.62
C ASN A 311 -14.89 -4.74 -0.42
N ILE A 312 -15.28 -4.66 -1.70
CA ILE A 312 -14.38 -4.31 -2.80
C ILE A 312 -13.70 -2.97 -2.54
N SER A 313 -14.42 -2.00 -1.95
CA SER A 313 -13.86 -0.69 -1.60
C SER A 313 -12.73 -0.75 -0.55
N TRP A 314 -12.63 -1.81 0.26
CA TRP A 314 -11.61 -2.00 1.30
C TRP A 314 -10.32 -2.55 0.70
N LEU A 315 -10.43 -3.53 -0.20
CA LEU A 315 -9.33 -4.24 -0.84
C LEU A 315 -9.02 -3.80 -2.28
N ILE A 316 -9.69 -2.74 -2.78
CA ILE A 316 -9.62 -2.32 -4.20
C ILE A 316 -8.19 -2.14 -4.69
N ASP A 317 -7.29 -1.67 -3.84
CA ASP A 317 -5.92 -1.39 -4.25
C ASP A 317 -5.01 -2.64 -4.15
N GLU A 318 -5.45 -3.70 -3.46
CA GLU A 318 -4.74 -4.96 -3.25
C GLU A 318 -5.16 -6.06 -4.25
N LEU A 319 -6.26 -5.85 -4.99
CA LEU A 319 -6.75 -6.79 -6.00
C LEU A 319 -5.69 -7.25 -7.04
N PRO A 320 -4.79 -6.38 -7.55
CA PRO A 320 -3.71 -6.84 -8.43
C PRO A 320 -2.76 -7.84 -7.75
N ALA A 321 -2.48 -7.68 -6.46
CA ALA A 321 -1.64 -8.59 -5.70
C ALA A 321 -2.40 -9.88 -5.35
N LEU A 322 -3.68 -9.79 -4.99
CA LEU A 322 -4.54 -10.97 -4.80
C LEU A 322 -4.68 -11.80 -6.08
N ALA A 323 -4.69 -11.18 -7.26
CA ALA A 323 -4.68 -11.90 -8.52
C ALA A 323 -3.46 -12.84 -8.65
N ILE A 324 -2.31 -12.44 -8.09
CA ILE A 324 -1.12 -13.31 -8.04
C ILE A 324 -1.38 -14.49 -7.11
N ALA A 325 -1.97 -14.27 -5.92
CA ALA A 325 -2.37 -15.36 -5.02
C ALA A 325 -3.28 -16.36 -5.72
N PHE A 326 -4.23 -15.90 -6.54
CA PHE A 326 -5.15 -16.75 -7.28
C PHE A 326 -4.44 -17.68 -8.27
N CYS A 327 -3.33 -17.23 -8.89
CA CYS A 327 -2.53 -18.07 -9.77
C CYS A 327 -1.93 -19.28 -9.03
N PHE A 328 -1.62 -19.14 -7.73
CA PHE A 328 -1.04 -20.19 -6.90
C PHE A 328 -2.08 -20.98 -6.09
N ALA A 329 -3.36 -20.64 -6.20
CA ALA A 329 -4.44 -21.33 -5.51
C ALA A 329 -4.92 -22.57 -6.28
N SER A 330 -5.49 -23.55 -5.59
CA SER A 330 -6.18 -24.67 -6.21
C SER A 330 -7.62 -24.30 -6.58
N GLY A 331 -7.93 -24.33 -7.88
CA GLY A 331 -9.27 -24.06 -8.43
C GLY A 331 -9.43 -22.67 -9.07
N ARG A 332 -10.68 -22.32 -9.40
CA ARG A 332 -11.06 -21.09 -10.11
C ARG A 332 -11.41 -19.97 -9.14
N SER A 333 -10.63 -18.88 -9.14
CA SER A 333 -10.90 -17.69 -8.32
C SER A 333 -11.56 -16.59 -9.16
N GLU A 334 -12.37 -15.75 -8.53
CA GLU A 334 -13.16 -14.73 -9.22
C GLU A 334 -13.28 -13.43 -8.42
N VAL A 335 -13.22 -12.29 -9.11
CA VAL A 335 -13.55 -10.96 -8.57
C VAL A 335 -14.70 -10.38 -9.39
N SER A 336 -15.69 -9.78 -8.71
CA SER A 336 -16.78 -9.00 -9.30
C SER A 336 -16.96 -7.67 -8.55
N ASN A 337 -17.77 -6.75 -9.08
CA ASN A 337 -18.04 -5.43 -8.49
C ASN A 337 -16.82 -4.48 -8.36
N ALA A 338 -15.75 -4.74 -9.12
CA ALA A 338 -14.47 -4.02 -9.08
C ALA A 338 -14.23 -3.07 -10.28
N LYS A 339 -15.29 -2.58 -10.93
CA LYS A 339 -15.21 -1.67 -12.09
C LYS A 339 -14.31 -0.43 -11.85
N GLU A 340 -14.20 0.02 -10.60
CA GLU A 340 -13.35 1.15 -10.21
C GLU A 340 -11.85 0.91 -10.50
N LEU A 341 -11.40 -0.35 -10.62
CA LEU A 341 -10.03 -0.68 -11.02
C LEU A 341 -9.66 -0.16 -12.42
N ARG A 342 -10.64 0.06 -13.30
CA ARG A 342 -10.41 0.52 -14.68
C ARG A 342 -10.02 2.00 -14.78
N VAL A 343 -10.25 2.78 -13.72
CA VAL A 343 -10.08 4.24 -13.72
C VAL A 343 -9.05 4.71 -12.68
N LYS A 344 -8.07 3.85 -12.35
CA LYS A 344 -6.96 4.13 -11.43
C LYS A 344 -5.83 4.87 -12.16
N GLU A 345 -4.56 4.55 -11.89
CA GLU A 345 -3.42 5.08 -12.64
C GLU A 345 -3.39 4.51 -14.06
N CYS A 346 -3.74 3.23 -14.19
CA CYS A 346 -4.08 2.58 -15.45
C CYS A 346 -5.41 1.81 -15.31
N ASP A 347 -5.83 1.14 -16.39
CA ASP A 347 -6.83 0.07 -16.29
C ASP A 347 -6.16 -1.17 -15.65
N ARG A 348 -6.32 -1.31 -14.33
CA ARG A 348 -5.65 -2.39 -13.57
C ARG A 348 -6.19 -3.77 -13.89
N ILE A 349 -7.46 -3.89 -14.29
CA ILE A 349 -8.03 -5.19 -14.70
C ILE A 349 -7.31 -5.66 -15.95
N HIS A 350 -7.28 -4.79 -16.97
CA HIS A 350 -6.63 -5.09 -18.23
C HIS A 350 -5.13 -5.38 -18.07
N ALA A 351 -4.44 -4.58 -17.24
CA ALA A 351 -3.01 -4.74 -16.97
C ALA A 351 -2.68 -6.12 -16.35
N VAL A 352 -3.42 -6.52 -15.30
CA VAL A 352 -3.25 -7.83 -14.66
C VAL A 352 -3.49 -8.95 -15.68
N ILE A 353 -4.62 -8.92 -16.37
CA ILE A 353 -5.02 -10.03 -17.26
C ILE A 353 -4.10 -10.14 -18.48
N SER A 354 -3.66 -9.02 -19.05
CA SER A 354 -2.73 -9.02 -20.18
C SER A 354 -1.38 -9.64 -19.81
N ASN A 355 -0.84 -9.28 -18.64
CA ASN A 355 0.40 -9.87 -18.14
C ASN A 355 0.22 -11.36 -17.83
N LEU A 356 -0.85 -11.77 -17.14
CA LEU A 356 -1.11 -13.19 -16.85
C LEU A 356 -1.27 -14.04 -18.13
N LYS A 357 -1.97 -13.51 -19.15
CA LYS A 357 -2.05 -14.16 -20.47
C LYS A 357 -0.69 -14.29 -21.15
N ALA A 358 0.17 -13.27 -21.03
CA ALA A 358 1.53 -13.33 -21.56
C ALA A 358 2.38 -14.41 -20.89
N LEU A 359 2.09 -14.74 -19.63
CA LEU A 359 2.70 -15.87 -18.90
C LEU A 359 2.02 -17.21 -19.18
N GLY A 360 1.01 -17.27 -20.06
CA GLY A 360 0.27 -18.49 -20.40
C GLY A 360 -0.73 -18.94 -19.34
N ILE A 361 -1.08 -18.08 -18.38
CA ILE A 361 -2.07 -18.39 -17.33
C ILE A 361 -3.48 -18.21 -17.87
N THR A 362 -4.31 -19.23 -17.69
CA THR A 362 -5.72 -19.20 -18.09
C THR A 362 -6.50 -18.22 -17.21
N CYS A 363 -6.98 -17.14 -17.81
CA CYS A 363 -7.73 -16.11 -17.12
C CYS A 363 -8.69 -15.38 -18.08
N GLU A 364 -9.75 -14.80 -17.50
CA GLU A 364 -10.79 -14.08 -18.22
C GLU A 364 -10.91 -12.66 -17.65
N GLU A 365 -10.93 -11.66 -18.55
CA GLU A 365 -11.21 -10.27 -18.22
C GLU A 365 -12.72 -10.04 -18.23
N LYS A 366 -13.27 -9.39 -17.20
CA LYS A 366 -14.68 -8.96 -17.13
C LYS A 366 -14.76 -7.43 -17.04
N ASP A 367 -15.92 -6.86 -17.36
CA ASP A 367 -16.14 -5.42 -17.26
C ASP A 367 -15.91 -4.85 -15.85
N ASP A 368 -16.22 -5.63 -14.82
CA ASP A 368 -16.15 -5.25 -13.41
C ASP A 368 -15.31 -6.22 -12.56
N GLY A 369 -14.40 -6.97 -13.17
CA GLY A 369 -13.52 -7.87 -12.44
C GLY A 369 -12.75 -8.82 -13.34
N PHE A 370 -12.43 -10.01 -12.83
CA PHE A 370 -11.68 -11.01 -13.57
C PHE A 370 -11.82 -12.41 -12.96
N ILE A 371 -11.51 -13.42 -13.75
CA ILE A 371 -11.43 -14.83 -13.33
C ILE A 371 -10.02 -15.34 -13.59
N ILE A 372 -9.47 -16.11 -12.67
CA ILE A 372 -8.16 -16.76 -12.80
C ILE A 372 -8.30 -18.24 -12.46
N GLU A 373 -7.87 -19.10 -13.38
CA GLU A 373 -7.73 -20.53 -13.11
C GLU A 373 -6.39 -20.77 -12.42
N GLY A 374 -6.46 -21.13 -11.15
CA GLY A 374 -5.28 -21.35 -10.32
C GLY A 374 -4.54 -22.62 -10.72
N LEU A 375 -3.21 -22.54 -10.68
CA LEU A 375 -2.32 -23.66 -10.97
C LEU A 375 -2.22 -24.63 -9.78
N GLY A 376 -2.65 -24.24 -8.58
CA GLY A 376 -2.42 -24.97 -7.34
C GLY A 376 -0.95 -25.39 -7.18
N ASP A 377 -0.74 -26.57 -6.59
CA ASP A 377 0.58 -27.19 -6.49
C ASP A 377 1.06 -27.81 -7.82
N THR A 378 0.28 -27.73 -8.91
CA THR A 378 0.66 -28.32 -10.23
C THR A 378 1.74 -27.55 -10.97
N LEU A 379 2.44 -26.65 -10.27
CA LEU A 379 3.66 -25.95 -10.68
C LEU A 379 4.86 -26.87 -10.95
N LEU A 380 4.63 -28.16 -11.26
CA LEU A 380 5.65 -29.19 -11.42
C LEU A 380 5.56 -30.04 -12.70
N GLU A 381 4.54 -29.89 -13.57
CA GLU A 381 4.37 -30.91 -14.63
C GLU A 381 3.93 -30.43 -16.03
N LYS A 382 3.77 -29.13 -16.30
CA LYS A 382 3.27 -28.70 -17.63
C LYS A 382 4.07 -27.57 -18.25
N THR A 383 5.09 -27.93 -19.02
CA THR A 383 5.43 -27.28 -20.31
C THR A 383 6.45 -28.09 -21.13
N ALA A 384 6.13 -29.35 -21.43
CA ALA A 384 6.78 -30.11 -22.50
C ALA A 384 5.78 -30.40 -23.62
N GLN A 385 5.09 -29.39 -24.16
CA GLN A 385 4.34 -29.54 -25.41
C GLN A 385 3.95 -28.19 -26.03
N LYS A 386 4.85 -27.67 -26.89
CA LYS A 386 4.58 -27.25 -28.27
C LYS A 386 5.71 -26.32 -28.74
N SER A 387 6.75 -26.90 -29.33
CA SER A 387 7.60 -26.20 -30.29
C SER A 387 7.24 -26.70 -31.69
N PRO A 388 7.21 -25.85 -32.73
CA PRO A 388 6.96 -26.30 -34.09
C PRO A 388 8.13 -27.19 -34.55
N LYS A 389 7.82 -28.30 -35.23
CA LYS A 389 8.83 -29.13 -35.89
C LYS A 389 9.62 -28.29 -36.88
N VAL A 390 10.92 -28.13 -36.64
CA VAL A 390 11.87 -27.66 -37.65
C VAL A 390 12.48 -28.89 -38.31
N ASP A 391 12.39 -28.90 -39.64
CA ASP A 391 12.83 -29.94 -40.55
C ASP A 391 14.36 -30.13 -40.49
N SER A 392 14.80 -31.34 -40.16
CA SER A 392 16.21 -31.71 -40.07
C SER A 392 16.68 -32.25 -41.43
N SER A 393 16.99 -31.36 -42.35
CA SER A 393 17.73 -31.71 -43.57
C SER A 393 18.80 -30.65 -43.86
N ASN A 394 19.86 -30.64 -43.05
CA ASN A 394 21.24 -30.37 -43.49
C ASN A 394 22.20 -30.40 -42.28
N MET A 395 23.05 -31.43 -42.24
CA MET A 395 24.26 -31.47 -41.40
C MET A 395 25.45 -30.96 -42.22
N PRO A 396 26.46 -30.37 -41.55
CA PRO A 396 27.77 -30.96 -41.67
C PRO A 396 28.44 -31.27 -40.33
N ILE A 397 29.14 -32.39 -40.36
CA ILE A 397 30.00 -33.03 -39.37
C ILE A 397 31.26 -32.17 -39.14
N PHE A 398 31.77 -32.05 -37.90
CA PHE A 398 33.22 -32.14 -37.61
C PHE A 398 33.55 -32.44 -36.12
N ALA A 399 34.24 -33.57 -35.95
CA ALA A 399 35.38 -33.91 -35.08
C ALA A 399 35.42 -33.62 -33.56
N THR A 400 35.68 -34.73 -32.87
CA THR A 400 36.11 -34.97 -31.49
C THR A 400 37.51 -34.44 -31.12
N ALA A 401 37.72 -34.11 -29.84
CA ALA A 401 39.00 -34.27 -29.15
C ALA A 401 38.80 -34.56 -27.64
N LYS A 402 39.73 -35.37 -27.09
CA LYS A 402 39.74 -36.07 -25.80
C LYS A 402 40.68 -35.41 -24.77
N ASN A 403 40.40 -35.67 -23.47
CA ASN A 403 41.29 -35.76 -22.29
C ASN A 403 41.97 -34.43 -21.82
N VAL A 404 42.36 -34.18 -20.56
CA VAL A 404 43.00 -35.00 -19.49
C VAL A 404 42.80 -34.31 -18.11
N ASP A 405 42.31 -35.06 -17.13
CA ASP A 405 42.83 -35.34 -15.76
C ASP A 405 43.80 -34.37 -14.99
N ARG A 406 43.49 -34.19 -13.67
CA ARG A 406 44.35 -34.31 -12.43
C ARG A 406 44.54 -33.12 -11.45
N HIS A 407 44.34 -33.49 -10.16
CA HIS A 407 44.95 -33.11 -8.85
C HIS A 407 44.89 -31.64 -8.36
N ALA A 408 44.25 -31.32 -7.21
CA ALA A 408 44.57 -31.61 -5.80
C ALA A 408 45.75 -30.80 -5.21
N THR A 409 45.50 -29.94 -4.21
CA THR A 409 46.03 -30.02 -2.82
C THR A 409 45.68 -28.78 -1.99
N ALA A 410 45.55 -29.02 -0.69
CA ALA A 410 45.19 -28.10 0.38
C ALA A 410 46.39 -27.32 0.94
N HIS A 411 46.11 -26.20 1.62
CA HIS A 411 46.91 -25.75 2.76
C HIS A 411 46.05 -24.99 3.79
N ALA A 412 46.27 -25.32 5.05
CA ALA A 412 45.69 -24.70 6.25
C ALA A 412 46.82 -24.16 7.13
N VAL A 413 46.64 -22.99 7.75
CA VAL A 413 47.33 -22.48 8.97
C VAL A 413 46.40 -21.37 9.55
N SER A 414 45.71 -21.49 10.70
CA SER A 414 46.12 -21.22 12.11
C SER A 414 46.69 -19.79 12.33
N ARG A 415 46.42 -18.95 13.34
CA ARG A 415 45.77 -18.98 14.67
C ARG A 415 45.81 -17.53 15.27
N ASN A 416 44.87 -17.21 16.18
CA ASN A 416 44.97 -16.36 17.41
C ASN A 416 45.36 -14.86 17.29
N ASP A 417 44.98 -13.90 18.16
CA ASP A 417 44.23 -13.79 19.43
C ASP A 417 44.01 -12.26 19.74
N ARG A 418 42.91 -11.92 20.47
CA ARG A 418 42.74 -10.91 21.58
C ARG A 418 43.32 -9.46 21.47
N GLU A 419 42.84 -8.38 22.09
CA GLU A 419 41.77 -7.99 23.03
C GLU A 419 41.73 -6.43 23.14
N ASN A 420 40.55 -5.87 23.45
CA ASN A 420 40.21 -4.69 24.30
C ASN A 420 40.90 -3.30 24.24
N SER A 421 40.06 -2.25 24.11
CA SER A 421 39.90 -1.12 25.09
C SER A 421 38.60 -0.34 24.77
N LEU A 422 37.53 -0.40 25.58
CA LEU A 422 37.16 0.51 26.69
C LEU A 422 37.31 2.02 26.42
N CYS A 423 36.17 2.72 26.26
CA CYS A 423 35.98 4.09 26.72
C CYS A 423 34.49 4.32 27.07
N GLU A 424 34.25 4.95 28.22
CA GLU A 424 32.97 5.05 28.92
C GLU A 424 32.07 6.23 28.47
N LYS A 425 30.76 5.94 28.49
CA LYS A 425 29.59 6.69 29.04
C LYS A 425 29.37 8.17 28.73
N VAL A 426 28.17 8.47 28.21
CA VAL A 426 27.18 9.33 28.90
C VAL A 426 25.77 8.73 28.68
N ASP A 427 25.07 8.48 29.80
CA ASP A 427 23.71 7.95 29.91
C ASP A 427 22.64 9.01 29.60
N SER A 428 21.63 8.62 28.81
CA SER A 428 20.27 9.19 28.88
C SER A 428 19.27 8.10 28.47
N ARG A 429 19.02 7.16 29.39
CA ARG A 429 17.89 6.23 29.34
C ARG A 429 17.09 6.45 30.60
N ASP A 430 15.86 6.91 30.44
CA ASP A 430 14.75 6.52 31.31
C ASP A 430 13.45 6.84 30.58
N ASN A 431 12.55 5.84 30.56
CA ASN A 431 11.21 5.77 29.96
C ASN A 431 11.10 5.14 28.56
N ALA A 432 11.50 3.87 28.44
CA ALA A 432 10.97 2.96 27.44
C ALA A 432 11.12 1.48 27.87
N GLU A 433 10.43 1.03 28.93
CA GLU A 433 10.28 -0.41 29.22
C GLU A 433 8.91 -0.74 29.83
N ASN A 434 8.04 -1.35 29.02
CA ASN A 434 7.53 -2.72 29.21
C ASN A 434 6.27 -2.96 28.35
N LEU A 435 6.47 -3.58 27.18
CA LEU A 435 5.42 -4.19 26.35
C LEU A 435 5.85 -5.61 25.96
N ASN A 436 6.17 -6.45 26.96
CA ASN A 436 6.35 -7.88 26.76
C ASN A 436 5.19 -8.62 27.44
N THR A 437 4.22 -9.05 26.64
CA THR A 437 3.19 -10.00 27.08
C THR A 437 3.69 -11.44 26.86
N PRO A 438 3.28 -12.43 27.69
CA PRO A 438 3.72 -13.83 27.57
C PRO A 438 3.39 -14.51 26.22
N GLN A 439 2.48 -13.91 25.45
CA GLN A 439 2.07 -14.40 24.13
C GLN A 439 3.09 -14.01 23.03
N ASN A 440 3.74 -12.85 23.17
CA ASN A 440 4.80 -12.38 22.27
C ASN A 440 6.08 -13.24 22.37
N GLU A 441 6.43 -13.72 23.56
CA GLU A 441 7.59 -14.61 23.77
C GLU A 441 7.41 -15.99 23.13
N LYS A 442 6.17 -16.50 23.10
CA LYS A 442 5.85 -17.83 22.57
C LYS A 442 5.89 -17.89 21.04
N ILE A 443 5.58 -16.79 20.36
CA ILE A 443 5.65 -16.71 18.89
C ILE A 443 7.06 -16.31 18.45
N LYS A 444 7.73 -15.41 19.18
CA LYS A 444 9.15 -15.13 18.96
C LYS A 444 9.99 -16.41 19.05
N SER A 445 9.73 -17.28 20.04
CA SER A 445 10.41 -18.58 20.14
C SER A 445 10.06 -19.58 19.02
N VAL A 446 8.83 -19.56 18.47
CA VAL A 446 8.47 -20.37 17.28
C VAL A 446 9.14 -19.82 16.02
N PHE A 447 9.14 -18.50 15.83
CA PHE A 447 9.78 -17.81 14.73
C PHE A 447 11.30 -17.99 14.74
N ASP A 448 11.94 -17.80 15.90
CA ASP A 448 13.37 -18.03 16.13
C ASP A 448 13.76 -19.50 15.87
N SER A 449 12.86 -20.45 16.14
CA SER A 449 13.09 -21.87 15.84
C SER A 449 13.01 -22.22 14.35
N GLN A 450 12.23 -21.47 13.55
CA GLN A 450 12.09 -21.65 12.10
C GLN A 450 13.25 -21.01 11.32
N LEU A 451 13.81 -19.88 11.81
CA LEU A 451 15.02 -19.26 11.26
C LEU A 451 16.23 -20.23 11.21
N ALA A 452 16.24 -21.25 12.06
CA ALA A 452 17.34 -22.21 12.19
C ALA A 452 17.25 -23.42 11.23
N GLY A 453 16.19 -23.56 10.42
CA GLY A 453 15.94 -24.79 9.67
C GLY A 453 15.22 -24.61 8.33
N GLY A 454 15.85 -23.94 7.35
CA GLY A 454 15.33 -23.89 5.99
C GLY A 454 15.48 -25.22 5.24
N ARG A 455 14.41 -25.72 4.61
CA ARG A 455 14.52 -26.83 3.65
C ARG A 455 14.95 -26.30 2.28
N ILE A 456 15.91 -26.97 1.66
CA ILE A 456 16.30 -26.75 0.27
C ILE A 456 15.25 -27.43 -0.62
N PHE A 457 14.63 -26.69 -1.53
CA PHE A 457 13.74 -27.28 -2.53
C PHE A 457 14.55 -28.19 -3.47
N ASP A 458 14.08 -29.42 -3.66
CA ASP A 458 14.68 -30.40 -4.58
C ASP A 458 14.71 -29.80 -6.01
N GLU A 459 15.88 -29.83 -6.66
CA GLU A 459 16.12 -29.32 -8.03
C GLU A 459 15.19 -29.93 -9.08
N LYS A 460 14.48 -31.01 -8.74
CA LYS A 460 13.49 -31.69 -9.59
C LYS A 460 12.10 -31.06 -9.58
N ALA A 461 11.88 -30.00 -8.81
CA ALA A 461 10.69 -29.22 -8.95
C ALA A 461 10.72 -28.45 -10.28
N GLU A 462 10.10 -28.96 -11.36
CA GLU A 462 9.91 -28.22 -12.61
C GLU A 462 8.95 -27.04 -12.40
N ILE A 463 9.44 -25.98 -11.76
CA ILE A 463 8.81 -24.65 -11.76
C ILE A 463 8.41 -24.37 -13.21
N LEU A 464 7.16 -23.92 -13.42
CA LEU A 464 6.71 -23.39 -14.71
C LEU A 464 7.85 -22.56 -15.30
N LYS A 465 8.50 -23.07 -16.36
CA LYS A 465 9.48 -22.29 -17.10
C LYS A 465 8.69 -21.26 -17.87
N VAL A 466 8.24 -20.24 -17.14
CA VAL A 466 7.80 -19.00 -17.73
C VAL A 466 8.96 -18.54 -18.58
N ASP A 467 8.68 -18.30 -19.86
CA ASP A 467 9.70 -17.84 -20.79
C ASP A 467 10.27 -16.52 -20.25
N SER A 468 11.51 -16.58 -19.75
CA SER A 468 12.22 -15.44 -19.17
C SER A 468 12.45 -14.30 -20.18
N SER A 469 12.06 -14.48 -21.45
CA SER A 469 12.02 -13.42 -22.46
C SER A 469 10.76 -12.55 -22.43
N VAL A 470 9.71 -12.94 -21.67
CA VAL A 470 8.49 -12.14 -21.54
C VAL A 470 8.74 -10.97 -20.59
N VAL A 471 8.64 -9.75 -21.12
CA VAL A 471 8.67 -8.51 -20.33
C VAL A 471 7.25 -8.18 -19.87
N LEU A 472 7.05 -8.19 -18.56
CA LEU A 472 5.81 -7.80 -17.90
C LEU A 472 5.69 -6.29 -17.86
N ARG A 473 4.52 -5.78 -18.23
CA ARG A 473 4.27 -4.34 -18.35
C ARG A 473 3.69 -3.79 -17.05
N SER A 474 4.31 -2.75 -16.48
CA SER A 474 3.78 -2.01 -15.33
C SER A 474 2.61 -1.10 -15.71
N PHE A 475 2.55 -0.67 -16.98
CA PHE A 475 1.63 0.36 -17.46
C PHE A 475 1.75 1.69 -16.70
N GLY A 476 2.93 1.97 -16.12
CA GLY A 476 3.17 3.13 -15.27
C GLY A 476 2.45 3.06 -13.91
N ASP A 477 1.94 1.89 -13.53
CA ASP A 477 1.24 1.66 -12.26
C ASP A 477 2.11 0.82 -11.31
N HIS A 478 2.53 1.47 -10.22
CA HIS A 478 3.39 0.89 -9.19
C HIS A 478 2.84 -0.42 -8.61
N ARG A 479 1.51 -0.56 -8.50
CA ARG A 479 0.91 -1.77 -7.91
C ARG A 479 1.01 -2.95 -8.85
N ILE A 480 0.88 -2.71 -10.16
CA ILE A 480 1.09 -3.74 -11.17
C ILE A 480 2.54 -4.22 -11.12
N ALA A 481 3.50 -3.28 -11.14
CA ALA A 481 4.92 -3.60 -11.06
C ALA A 481 5.27 -4.42 -9.81
N MET A 482 4.83 -3.98 -8.62
CA MET A 482 5.09 -4.69 -7.37
C MET A 482 4.41 -6.07 -7.31
N SER A 483 3.16 -6.20 -7.77
CA SER A 483 2.46 -7.50 -7.82
C SER A 483 3.24 -8.52 -8.64
N PHE A 484 3.68 -8.16 -9.84
CA PHE A 484 4.45 -9.05 -10.70
C PHE A 484 5.90 -9.26 -10.20
N ALA A 485 6.46 -8.31 -9.45
CA ALA A 485 7.74 -8.52 -8.77
C ALA A 485 7.64 -9.61 -7.70
N ILE A 486 6.55 -9.62 -6.91
CA ILE A 486 6.27 -10.68 -5.93
C ILE A 486 6.04 -12.02 -6.64
N MET A 487 5.31 -12.05 -7.76
CA MET A 487 5.17 -13.26 -8.58
C MET A 487 6.52 -13.80 -9.06
N GLY A 488 7.46 -12.90 -9.39
CA GLY A 488 8.82 -13.22 -9.79
C GLY A 488 9.60 -14.01 -8.75
N LEU A 489 9.25 -13.95 -7.46
CA LEU A 489 9.86 -14.80 -6.43
C LEU A 489 9.62 -16.29 -6.71
N ARG A 490 8.50 -16.65 -7.36
CA ARG A 490 8.20 -18.05 -7.71
C ARG A 490 8.64 -18.44 -9.10
N LEU A 491 8.49 -17.54 -10.07
CA LEU A 491 8.63 -17.87 -11.50
C LEU A 491 9.83 -17.21 -12.17
N GLY A 492 10.45 -16.23 -11.52
CA GLY A 492 11.30 -15.25 -12.16
C GLY A 492 10.46 -14.23 -12.95
N ALA A 493 10.96 -13.01 -13.10
CA ALA A 493 10.26 -11.97 -13.85
C ALA A 493 11.21 -10.93 -14.43
N VAL A 494 10.84 -10.37 -15.58
CA VAL A 494 11.40 -9.13 -16.12
C VAL A 494 10.25 -8.12 -16.21
N ILE A 495 10.39 -6.96 -15.60
CA ILE A 495 9.32 -5.96 -15.48
C ILE A 495 9.85 -4.62 -15.99
N ASP A 496 9.06 -3.90 -16.78
CA ASP A 496 9.41 -2.55 -17.23
C ASP A 496 9.11 -1.45 -16.20
N ASP A 497 9.69 -0.27 -16.42
CA ASP A 497 9.42 0.96 -15.66
C ASP A 497 9.44 0.76 -14.14
N GLU A 498 10.62 0.52 -13.59
CA GLU A 498 10.85 0.40 -12.15
C GLU A 498 10.69 1.73 -11.41
N GLU A 499 10.85 2.85 -12.10
CA GLU A 499 10.74 4.19 -11.51
C GLU A 499 9.35 4.41 -10.92
N CYS A 500 8.30 3.84 -11.53
CA CYS A 500 6.93 3.97 -11.04
C CYS A 500 6.76 3.42 -9.60
N ILE A 501 7.54 2.40 -9.19
CA ILE A 501 7.48 1.83 -7.83
C ILE A 501 7.82 2.87 -6.76
N SER A 502 8.84 3.69 -7.04
CA SER A 502 9.36 4.69 -6.11
C SER A 502 8.38 5.82 -5.79
N VAL A 503 7.36 6.02 -6.63
CA VAL A 503 6.31 7.03 -6.44
C VAL A 503 5.51 6.78 -5.15
N SER A 504 5.29 5.51 -4.79
CA SER A 504 4.50 5.14 -3.61
C SER A 504 5.28 4.41 -2.53
N PHE A 505 6.26 3.57 -2.91
CA PHE A 505 6.98 2.70 -1.97
C PHE A 505 8.49 2.71 -2.28
N PRO A 506 9.22 3.77 -1.91
CA PRO A 506 10.62 3.99 -2.31
C PRO A 506 11.59 2.85 -1.97
N ASN A 507 11.39 2.19 -0.83
CA ASN A 507 12.27 1.12 -0.34
C ASN A 507 11.75 -0.29 -0.66
N PHE A 508 10.74 -0.44 -1.52
CA PHE A 508 10.22 -1.77 -1.92
C PHE A 508 11.34 -2.69 -2.46
N LEU A 509 12.15 -2.19 -3.40
CA LEU A 509 13.23 -2.98 -4.01
C LEU A 509 14.37 -3.28 -3.03
N GLU A 510 14.56 -2.45 -2.00
CA GLU A 510 15.52 -2.70 -0.94
C GLU A 510 15.09 -3.92 -0.11
N ILE A 511 13.84 -3.92 0.37
CA ILE A 511 13.27 -5.04 1.12
C ILE A 511 13.23 -6.31 0.24
N LEU A 512 12.87 -6.19 -1.03
CA LEU A 512 12.82 -7.34 -1.95
C LEU A 512 14.20 -7.97 -2.18
N ARG A 513 15.27 -7.17 -2.18
CA ARG A 513 16.66 -7.67 -2.29
C ARG A 513 17.10 -8.51 -1.10
N GLU A 514 16.45 -8.38 0.04
CA GLU A 514 16.70 -9.25 1.19
C GLU A 514 16.12 -10.66 1.00
N MET A 515 15.20 -10.83 0.04
CA MET A 515 14.51 -12.09 -0.26
C MET A 515 15.08 -12.78 -1.50
N THR A 516 15.52 -12.03 -2.51
CA THR A 516 16.03 -12.57 -3.77
C THR A 516 17.03 -11.65 -4.47
N GLU A 517 17.66 -12.16 -5.52
CA GLU A 517 18.46 -11.34 -6.42
C GLU A 517 17.58 -10.44 -7.31
N VAL A 518 17.80 -9.12 -7.22
CA VAL A 518 17.15 -8.10 -8.04
C VAL A 518 18.20 -7.33 -8.81
N ARG A 519 18.11 -7.32 -10.15
CA ARG A 519 19.02 -6.55 -11.01
C ARG A 519 18.26 -5.45 -11.75
N LEU A 520 18.88 -4.28 -11.86
CA LEU A 520 18.45 -3.21 -12.74
C LEU A 520 19.05 -3.46 -14.12
N LEU A 521 18.23 -3.33 -15.15
CA LEU A 521 18.64 -3.34 -16.55
C LEU A 521 18.41 -1.94 -17.11
N ASP A 522 19.46 -1.40 -17.72
CA ASP A 522 19.43 -0.12 -18.45
C ASP A 522 18.43 -0.14 -19.61
#